data_AF-A0A7X1D5G9-F1
#
_entry.id   AF-A0A7X1D5G9-F1
#
_cell.length_a   1.000
_cell.length_b   1.000
_cell.length_c   1.000
_cell.angle_alpha   90.00
_cell.angle_beta   90.00
_cell.angle_gamma   90.00
#
_symmetry.space_group_name_H-M   'P 1'
#
loop_
_entity.id
_entity.type
_entity.pdbx_description
1 polymer ?
#
loop_
_entity_poly.entity_id
_entity_poly.type
_entity_poly.pdbx_seq_one_letter_code
_entity_poly.pdbx_strand_id
1 'polypeptide(L)'
;MRRLSNGTAKNIDEMISTTEKAADLSKLTPADIPTSKSGNFNDFFNSLSVDELDEIWKDKALRKKIERQLRAPGGLHEWHLVSRAPQFKFWDTTAEQIKDLRTAISDVKFINPKGAHGSLGSTKAHNELLAIIDSSSDYKAFTRRLNNWAHYRLEGGVSALPEGLRISL
;
A
#
# COMPACT_ATOMS: atom_id res chain seq x y z
N MET A 1 0.08 -2.07 -53.91
CA MET A 1 -0.79 -2.25 -52.73
C MET A 1 -0.08 -1.71 -51.49
N ARG A 2 -0.46 -0.53 -51.00
CA ARG A 2 0.03 0.03 -49.73
C ARG A 2 -0.83 -0.58 -48.61
N ARG A 3 -0.23 -1.32 -47.68
CA ARG A 3 -0.90 -1.73 -46.43
C ARG A 3 -1.10 -0.48 -45.59
N LEU A 4 -2.35 -0.08 -45.38
CA LEU A 4 -2.72 0.93 -44.38
C LEU A 4 -2.57 0.32 -42.98
N SER A 5 -2.15 1.16 -42.06
CA SER A 5 -1.48 0.88 -40.79
C SER A 5 -2.40 0.32 -39.68
N ASN A 6 -2.03 -0.83 -39.12
CA ASN A 6 -2.61 -1.42 -37.88
C ASN A 6 -2.38 -0.59 -36.60
N GLY A 7 -1.63 0.51 -36.65
CA GLY A 7 -1.31 1.34 -35.47
C GLY A 7 -2.44 2.29 -35.05
N THR A 8 -3.28 2.73 -35.98
CA THR A 8 -4.33 3.72 -35.71
C THR A 8 -5.53 3.09 -34.98
N ALA A 9 -5.86 1.83 -35.27
CA ALA A 9 -6.95 1.09 -34.62
C ALA A 9 -6.63 0.71 -33.17
N LYS A 10 -5.38 0.32 -32.87
CA LYS A 10 -4.98 0.00 -31.48
C LYS A 10 -5.06 1.20 -30.54
N ASN A 11 -4.68 2.39 -31.01
CA ASN A 11 -4.74 3.61 -30.21
C ASN A 11 -6.18 4.06 -29.90
N ILE A 12 -7.12 3.89 -30.84
CA ILE A 12 -8.52 4.22 -30.57
C ILE A 12 -9.16 3.22 -29.60
N ASP A 13 -8.86 1.93 -29.69
CA ASP A 13 -9.38 0.92 -28.77
C ASP A 13 -8.86 1.14 -27.33
N GLU A 14 -7.57 1.49 -27.19
CA GLU A 14 -6.96 1.82 -25.89
C GLU A 14 -7.55 3.11 -25.30
N MET A 15 -7.77 4.14 -26.11
CA MET A 15 -8.43 5.38 -25.68
C MET A 15 -9.89 5.14 -25.27
N ILE A 16 -10.64 4.33 -26.02
CA ILE A 16 -12.03 3.98 -25.70
C ILE A 16 -12.08 3.19 -24.38
N SER A 17 -11.22 2.17 -24.24
CA SER A 17 -11.12 1.37 -23.00
C SER A 17 -10.79 2.23 -21.78
N THR A 18 -9.86 3.18 -21.92
CA THR A 18 -9.50 4.12 -20.84
C THR A 18 -10.68 5.03 -20.47
N THR A 19 -11.43 5.51 -21.46
CA THR A 19 -12.57 6.40 -21.25
C THR A 19 -13.74 5.68 -20.58
N GLU A 20 -14.04 4.44 -21.01
CA GLU A 20 -15.07 3.60 -20.40
C GLU A 20 -14.71 3.25 -18.95
N LYS A 21 -13.45 2.88 -18.70
CA LYS A 21 -12.97 2.54 -17.35
C LYS A 21 -12.99 3.75 -16.42
N ALA A 22 -12.63 4.95 -16.90
CA ALA A 22 -12.76 6.18 -16.12
C ALA A 22 -14.22 6.51 -15.78
N ALA A 23 -15.14 6.32 -16.73
CA ALA A 23 -16.57 6.50 -16.49
C ALA A 23 -17.13 5.47 -15.49
N ASP A 24 -16.60 4.24 -15.48
CA ASP A 24 -16.96 3.21 -14.51
C ASP A 24 -16.48 3.55 -13.10
N LEU A 25 -15.22 3.98 -12.96
CA LEU A 25 -14.64 4.40 -11.67
C LEU A 25 -15.39 5.59 -11.06
N SER A 26 -15.93 6.50 -11.87
CA SER A 26 -16.72 7.63 -11.39
C SER A 26 -18.04 7.24 -10.70
N LYS A 27 -18.51 6.00 -10.92
CA LYS A 27 -19.74 5.44 -10.34
C LYS A 27 -19.47 4.48 -9.19
N LEU A 28 -18.20 4.18 -8.91
CA LEU A 28 -17.82 3.21 -7.90
C LEU A 28 -18.34 3.64 -6.52
N THR A 29 -18.96 2.70 -5.82
CA THR A 29 -19.41 2.88 -4.44
C THR A 29 -18.64 1.94 -3.49
N PRO A 30 -18.68 2.18 -2.17
CA PRO A 30 -18.04 1.26 -1.22
C PRO A 30 -18.59 -0.18 -1.25
N ALA A 31 -19.79 -0.40 -1.81
CA ALA A 31 -20.39 -1.72 -1.97
C ALA A 31 -19.69 -2.54 -3.06
N ASP A 32 -19.16 -1.88 -4.09
CA ASP A 32 -18.52 -2.50 -5.24
C ASP A 32 -17.10 -3.00 -4.93
N ILE A 33 -16.46 -2.41 -3.92
CA ILE A 33 -15.13 -2.85 -3.47
C ILE A 33 -15.26 -4.19 -2.73
N PRO A 34 -14.61 -5.28 -3.21
CA PRO A 34 -14.70 -6.58 -2.58
C PRO A 34 -14.21 -6.56 -1.13
N THR A 35 -14.66 -7.53 -0.35
CA THR A 35 -14.18 -7.66 1.03
C THR A 35 -13.02 -8.63 1.11
N SER A 36 -12.18 -8.53 2.13
CA SER A 36 -11.13 -9.54 2.34
C SER A 36 -11.72 -10.94 2.59
N LYS A 37 -12.97 -11.04 3.08
CA LYS A 37 -13.70 -12.31 3.25
C LYS A 37 -14.12 -12.95 1.93
N SER A 38 -14.35 -12.15 0.88
CA SER A 38 -14.71 -12.69 -0.44
C SER A 38 -13.53 -13.23 -1.22
N GLY A 39 -12.29 -13.10 -0.73
CA GLY A 39 -11.06 -13.48 -1.45
C GLY A 39 -10.63 -12.50 -2.54
N ASN A 40 -11.57 -11.85 -3.21
CA ASN A 40 -11.32 -11.05 -4.42
C ASN A 40 -10.77 -9.63 -4.19
N PHE A 41 -10.49 -9.22 -2.94
CA PHE A 41 -10.03 -7.85 -2.67
C PHE A 41 -8.62 -7.59 -3.23
N ASN A 42 -7.72 -8.56 -3.10
CA ASN A 42 -6.35 -8.37 -3.56
C ASN A 42 -6.32 -8.20 -5.09
N ASP A 43 -7.06 -9.03 -5.83
CA ASP A 43 -7.18 -8.92 -7.28
C ASP A 43 -7.74 -7.56 -7.70
N PHE A 44 -8.77 -7.07 -7.01
CA PHE A 44 -9.31 -5.72 -7.22
C PHE A 44 -8.21 -4.66 -7.05
N PHE A 45 -7.51 -4.65 -5.91
CA PHE A 45 -6.46 -3.65 -5.66
C PHE A 45 -5.29 -3.75 -6.66
N ASN A 46 -4.89 -4.98 -6.99
CA ASN A 46 -3.79 -5.24 -7.92
C ASN A 46 -4.15 -4.84 -9.36
N SER A 47 -5.44 -4.96 -9.75
CA SER A 47 -5.93 -4.58 -11.09
C SER A 47 -5.99 -3.07 -11.36
N LEU A 48 -6.02 -2.24 -10.32
CA LEU A 48 -6.01 -0.78 -10.47
C LEU A 48 -4.65 -0.32 -11.01
N SER A 49 -4.65 0.67 -11.90
CA SER A 49 -3.43 1.46 -12.17
C SER A 49 -3.16 2.44 -11.01
N VAL A 50 -2.02 3.13 -11.07
CA VAL A 50 -1.70 4.21 -10.11
C VAL A 50 -2.74 5.32 -10.20
N ASP A 51 -3.03 5.82 -11.40
CA ASP A 51 -3.98 6.91 -11.64
C ASP A 51 -5.40 6.55 -11.22
N GLU A 52 -5.80 5.29 -11.44
CA GLU A 52 -7.12 4.79 -11.03
C GLU A 52 -7.25 4.73 -9.52
N LEU A 53 -6.21 4.23 -8.84
CA LEU A 53 -6.19 4.24 -7.38
C LEU A 53 -6.20 5.68 -6.85
N ASP A 54 -5.42 6.58 -7.42
CA ASP A 54 -5.38 8.00 -7.02
C ASP A 54 -6.74 8.68 -7.19
N GLU A 55 -7.47 8.40 -8.27
CA GLU A 55 -8.80 8.95 -8.50
C GLU A 55 -9.79 8.48 -7.44
N ILE A 56 -9.91 7.16 -7.22
CA ILE A 56 -10.84 6.64 -6.20
C ILE A 56 -10.41 6.98 -4.76
N TRP A 57 -9.12 7.26 -4.54
CA TRP A 57 -8.59 7.64 -3.23
C TRP A 57 -9.04 9.03 -2.76
N LYS A 58 -9.47 9.89 -3.71
CA LYS A 58 -10.05 11.22 -3.42
C LYS A 58 -11.39 11.10 -2.70
N ASP A 59 -12.16 10.04 -2.97
CA ASP A 59 -13.40 9.76 -2.24
C ASP A 59 -13.09 9.13 -0.87
N LYS A 60 -13.53 9.82 0.20
CA LYS A 60 -13.25 9.41 1.59
C LYS A 60 -13.90 8.07 1.96
N ALA A 61 -15.06 7.73 1.41
CA ALA A 61 -15.77 6.49 1.70
C ALA A 61 -15.10 5.30 1.00
N LEU A 62 -14.72 5.46 -0.27
CA LEU A 62 -13.95 4.46 -1.03
C LEU A 62 -12.59 4.23 -0.38
N ARG A 63 -11.83 5.30 -0.11
CA ARG A 63 -10.55 5.24 0.60
C ARG A 63 -10.65 4.45 1.91
N LYS A 64 -11.62 4.79 2.78
CA LYS A 64 -11.82 4.08 4.06
C LYS A 64 -12.12 2.60 3.86
N LYS A 65 -12.88 2.26 2.81
CA LYS A 65 -13.20 0.87 2.48
C LYS A 65 -11.94 0.09 2.05
N ILE A 66 -11.11 0.67 1.17
CA ILE A 66 -9.84 0.09 0.72
C ILE A 66 -8.88 -0.08 1.89
N GLU A 67 -8.64 0.99 2.66
CA GLU A 67 -7.77 0.94 3.83
C GLU A 67 -8.23 -0.17 4.79
N ARG A 68 -9.54 -0.32 5.05
CA ARG A 68 -10.07 -1.40 5.90
C ARG A 68 -9.76 -2.79 5.34
N GLN A 69 -9.81 -2.98 4.02
CA GLN A 69 -9.55 -4.29 3.43
C GLN A 69 -8.05 -4.63 3.40
N LEU A 70 -7.17 -3.63 3.25
CA LEU A 70 -5.73 -3.79 3.41
C LEU A 70 -5.35 -4.13 4.85
N ARG A 71 -6.01 -3.54 5.85
CA ARG A 71 -5.77 -3.85 7.28
C ARG A 71 -6.33 -5.20 7.73
N ALA A 72 -7.16 -5.88 6.94
CA ALA A 72 -7.80 -7.11 7.40
C ALA A 72 -6.87 -8.34 7.31
N PRO A 73 -6.95 -9.30 8.25
CA PRO A 73 -7.62 -9.18 9.55
C PRO A 73 -6.87 -8.19 10.47
N GLY A 74 -7.57 -7.63 11.46
CA GLY A 74 -6.96 -6.75 12.46
C GLY A 74 -6.01 -7.48 13.42
N GLY A 75 -5.34 -6.73 14.29
CA GLY A 75 -4.35 -7.28 15.24
C GLY A 75 -2.92 -7.34 14.69
N LEU A 76 -2.70 -6.76 13.52
CA LEU A 76 -1.40 -6.68 12.85
C LEU A 76 -1.02 -5.20 12.64
N HIS A 77 0.23 -4.87 12.89
CA HIS A 77 0.81 -3.56 12.58
C HIS A 77 1.29 -3.54 11.12
N GLU A 78 0.91 -2.50 10.39
CA GLU A 78 1.29 -2.32 8.99
C GLU A 78 2.58 -1.49 8.85
N TRP A 79 3.66 -2.12 8.38
CA TRP A 79 4.90 -1.40 8.02
C TRP A 79 4.74 -0.61 6.73
N HIS A 80 3.94 -1.13 5.80
CA HIS A 80 3.38 -0.38 4.68
C HIS A 80 2.10 0.32 5.15
N LEU A 81 2.22 1.49 5.77
CA LEU A 81 1.07 2.19 6.34
C LEU A 81 -0.01 2.40 5.27
N VAL A 82 -1.17 1.77 5.44
CA VAL A 82 -2.23 1.73 4.43
C VAL A 82 -2.79 3.11 4.06
N SER A 83 -2.56 4.13 4.91
CA SER A 83 -2.90 5.54 4.62
C SER A 83 -2.06 6.14 3.49
N ARG A 84 -1.04 5.42 3.03
CA ARG A 84 -0.16 5.73 1.89
C ARG A 84 -0.22 4.65 0.81
N ALA A 85 -1.30 3.88 0.73
CA ALA A 85 -1.45 2.85 -0.32
C ALA A 85 -1.19 3.37 -1.76
N PRO A 86 -1.57 4.61 -2.14
CA PRO A 86 -1.20 5.13 -3.47
C PRO A 86 0.30 5.23 -3.71
N GLN A 87 1.08 5.64 -2.70
CA GLN A 87 2.54 5.69 -2.81
C GLN A 87 3.13 4.28 -3.00
N PHE A 88 2.60 3.29 -2.29
CA PHE A 88 3.02 1.90 -2.45
C PHE A 88 2.61 1.33 -3.81
N LYS A 89 1.44 1.71 -4.32
CA LYS A 89 1.01 1.35 -5.68
C LYS A 89 1.92 1.94 -6.74
N PHE A 90 2.32 3.20 -6.58
CA PHE A 90 3.32 3.85 -7.45
C PHE A 90 4.67 3.13 -7.44
N TRP A 91 5.03 2.50 -6.32
CA TRP A 91 6.21 1.64 -6.20
C TRP A 91 5.96 0.17 -6.57
N ASP A 92 4.85 -0.14 -7.25
CA ASP A 92 4.47 -1.47 -7.70
C ASP A 92 4.33 -2.50 -6.56
N THR A 93 3.90 -2.06 -5.38
CA THR A 93 3.65 -2.93 -4.23
C THR A 93 2.26 -3.56 -4.32
N THR A 94 2.17 -4.88 -4.21
CA THR A 94 0.90 -5.63 -4.26
C THR A 94 0.13 -5.60 -2.93
N ALA A 95 -1.16 -5.93 -2.98
CA ALA A 95 -1.97 -6.11 -1.77
C ALA A 95 -1.42 -7.21 -0.85
N GLU A 96 -0.89 -8.30 -1.41
CA GLU A 96 -0.22 -9.39 -0.70
C GLU A 96 0.99 -8.84 0.06
N GLN A 97 1.89 -8.11 -0.60
CA GLN A 97 3.07 -7.56 0.05
C GLN A 97 2.71 -6.65 1.23
N ILE A 98 1.71 -5.77 1.08
CA ILE A 98 1.22 -4.92 2.18
C ILE A 98 0.69 -5.76 3.35
N LYS A 99 0.02 -6.90 3.06
CA LYS A 99 -0.66 -7.73 4.05
C LYS A 99 0.23 -8.78 4.70
N ASP A 100 1.19 -9.32 3.98
CA ASP A 100 2.05 -10.41 4.45
C ASP A 100 3.26 -9.85 5.20
N LEU A 101 3.67 -8.63 4.86
CA LEU A 101 4.75 -7.91 5.55
C LEU A 101 4.19 -7.06 6.70
N ARG A 102 3.37 -7.68 7.55
CA ARG A 102 2.87 -7.11 8.80
C ARG A 102 3.40 -7.92 9.98
N THR A 103 3.37 -7.31 11.16
CA THR A 103 3.78 -7.98 12.42
C THR A 103 2.62 -7.96 13.40
N ALA A 104 2.44 -9.00 14.21
CA ALA A 104 1.44 -8.98 15.27
C ALA A 104 1.67 -7.77 16.20
N ILE A 105 0.62 -7.03 16.54
CA ILE A 105 0.75 -5.81 17.38
C ILE A 105 1.39 -6.12 18.74
N SER A 106 1.21 -7.34 19.26
CA SER A 106 1.81 -7.83 20.51
C SER A 106 3.34 -7.89 20.45
N ASP A 107 3.89 -8.06 19.24
CA ASP A 107 5.31 -8.28 19.02
C ASP A 107 6.02 -6.98 18.64
N VAL A 108 5.26 -5.91 18.39
CA VAL A 108 5.80 -4.58 18.09
C VAL A 108 6.09 -3.82 19.37
N LYS A 109 7.38 -3.80 19.74
CA LYS A 109 7.91 -3.09 20.91
C LYS A 109 8.88 -2.00 20.49
N PHE A 110 8.68 -0.81 21.06
CA PHE A 110 9.50 0.36 20.84
C PHE A 110 10.52 0.55 21.95
N ILE A 111 11.69 1.12 21.64
CA ILE A 111 12.75 1.40 22.64
C ILE A 111 13.05 2.89 22.86
N ASN A 112 12.71 3.79 21.92
CA ASN A 112 13.10 5.22 21.96
C ASN A 112 11.94 6.21 21.65
N PRO A 113 10.98 6.43 22.56
CA PRO A 113 10.91 5.92 23.93
C PRO A 113 10.40 4.47 23.99
N LYS A 114 10.63 3.83 25.15
CA LYS A 114 10.09 2.50 25.42
C LYS A 114 8.56 2.51 25.38
N GLY A 115 7.99 1.49 24.74
CA GLY A 115 6.55 1.34 24.63
C GLY A 115 6.16 0.20 23.70
N ALA A 116 4.88 0.14 23.37
CA ALA A 116 4.30 -0.85 22.48
C ALA A 116 3.31 -0.19 21.51
N HIS A 117 2.84 -0.97 20.54
CA HIS A 117 1.79 -0.52 19.63
C HIS A 117 0.55 0.03 20.38
N GLY A 118 0.07 1.21 19.99
CA GLY A 118 -1.09 1.86 20.60
C GLY A 118 -0.83 2.53 21.96
N SER A 119 0.42 2.52 22.44
CA SER A 119 0.81 3.11 23.73
C SER A 119 1.86 4.22 23.58
N LEU A 120 2.60 4.52 24.65
CA LEU A 120 3.66 5.54 24.64
C LEU A 120 4.64 5.30 23.49
N GLY A 121 4.99 6.37 22.78
CA GLY A 121 5.90 6.30 21.63
C GLY A 121 5.27 5.80 20.33
N SER A 122 4.04 5.28 20.35
CA SER A 122 3.35 4.79 19.14
C SER A 122 3.11 5.90 18.12
N THR A 123 2.55 7.04 18.54
CA THR A 123 2.31 8.17 17.62
C THR A 123 3.61 8.68 16.99
N LYS A 124 4.69 8.75 17.78
CA LYS A 124 6.01 9.15 17.27
C LYS A 124 6.53 8.14 16.24
N ALA A 125 6.42 6.84 16.52
CA ALA A 125 6.82 5.79 15.58
C ALA A 125 6.06 5.90 14.24
N HIS A 126 4.74 6.09 14.29
CA HIS A 126 3.92 6.24 13.09
C HIS A 126 4.33 7.48 12.28
N ASN A 127 4.56 8.63 12.94
CA ASN A 127 4.96 9.85 12.25
C ASN A 127 6.34 9.73 11.59
N GLU A 128 7.28 9.03 12.23
CA GLU A 128 8.60 8.75 11.66
C GLU A 128 8.49 7.81 10.44
N LEU A 129 7.67 6.76 10.53
CA LEU A 129 7.41 5.86 9.40
C LEU A 129 6.75 6.59 8.22
N LEU A 130 5.75 7.44 8.49
CA LEU A 130 5.14 8.32 7.48
C LEU A 130 6.21 9.19 6.80
N ALA A 131 7.09 9.83 7.59
CA ALA A 131 8.17 10.64 7.03
C ALA A 131 9.13 9.83 6.15
N ILE A 132 9.43 8.57 6.51
CA ILE A 132 10.26 7.68 5.69
C ILE A 132 9.56 7.36 4.36
N ILE A 133 8.26 7.04 4.38
CA ILE A 133 7.47 6.75 3.18
C ILE A 133 7.45 8.00 2.28
N ASP A 134 7.01 9.14 2.82
CA ASP A 134 6.73 10.36 2.08
C ASP A 134 7.99 11.02 1.46
N SER A 135 9.18 10.66 1.93
CA SER A 135 10.45 11.22 1.43
C SER A 135 11.35 10.19 0.74
N SER A 136 10.89 8.96 0.52
CA SER A 136 11.65 7.95 -0.23
C SER A 136 11.35 8.06 -1.72
N SER A 137 12.39 7.94 -2.56
CA SER A 137 12.23 8.01 -4.03
C SER A 137 11.54 6.76 -4.60
N ASP A 138 11.80 5.61 -3.99
CA ASP A 138 11.41 4.30 -4.48
C ASP A 138 11.33 3.30 -3.31
N TYR A 139 10.82 2.10 -3.61
CA TYR A 139 10.66 1.04 -2.61
C TYR A 139 11.98 0.63 -1.95
N LYS A 140 13.09 0.62 -2.70
CA LYS A 140 14.40 0.23 -2.17
C LYS A 140 14.91 1.26 -1.17
N ALA A 141 14.74 2.54 -1.45
CA ALA A 141 15.05 3.63 -0.54
C ALA A 141 14.19 3.56 0.73
N PHE A 142 12.88 3.29 0.58
CA PHE A 142 11.98 3.05 1.70
C PHE A 142 12.47 1.90 2.59
N THR A 143 12.71 0.72 2.02
CA THR A 143 13.12 -0.47 2.78
C THR A 143 14.45 -0.26 3.49
N ARG A 144 15.45 0.36 2.84
CA ARG A 144 16.74 0.70 3.49
C ARG A 144 16.54 1.62 4.70
N ARG A 145 15.73 2.67 4.54
CA ARG A 145 15.48 3.64 5.62
C ARG A 145 14.65 3.05 6.74
N LEU A 146 13.71 2.16 6.43
CA LEU A 146 12.96 1.38 7.42
C LEU A 146 13.89 0.50 8.26
N ASN A 147 14.86 -0.18 7.64
CA ASN A 147 15.83 -1.00 8.37
C ASN A 147 16.71 -0.16 9.30
N ASN A 148 17.20 1.00 8.83
CA ASN A 148 17.94 1.93 9.68
C ASN A 148 17.10 2.46 10.84
N TRP A 149 15.84 2.79 10.58
CA TRP A 149 14.90 3.22 11.61
C TRP A 149 14.60 2.11 12.61
N ALA A 150 14.49 0.86 12.16
CA ALA A 150 14.24 -0.29 13.02
C ALA A 150 15.36 -0.51 14.04
N HIS A 151 16.63 -0.36 13.66
CA HIS A 151 17.76 -0.40 14.61
C HIS A 151 17.62 0.59 15.76
N TYR A 152 17.06 1.77 15.48
CA TYR A 152 16.88 2.82 16.49
C TYR A 152 15.57 2.68 17.26
N ARG A 153 14.50 2.14 16.66
CA ARG A 153 13.15 2.21 17.25
C ARG A 153 12.60 0.89 17.75
N LEU A 154 13.03 -0.25 17.24
CA LEU A 154 12.45 -1.56 17.58
C LEU A 154 13.32 -2.34 18.56
N GLU A 155 12.69 -2.98 19.55
CA GLU A 155 13.34 -4.02 20.34
C GLU A 155 13.70 -5.19 19.40
N GLY A 156 14.98 -5.57 19.33
CA GLY A 156 15.48 -6.57 18.37
C GLY A 156 15.89 -5.98 17.01
N GLY A 157 15.79 -4.67 16.81
CA GLY A 157 16.26 -3.99 15.61
C GLY A 157 15.59 -4.50 14.32
N VAL A 158 16.38 -4.68 13.26
CA VAL A 158 15.90 -5.21 11.97
C VAL A 158 15.26 -6.59 12.09
N SER A 159 15.73 -7.44 13.01
CA SER A 159 15.17 -8.78 13.21
C SER A 159 13.69 -8.75 13.66
N ALA A 160 13.21 -7.63 14.18
CA ALA A 160 11.80 -7.43 14.54
C ALA A 160 10.88 -7.13 13.34
N LEU A 161 11.45 -6.81 12.17
CA LEU A 161 10.70 -6.69 10.91
C LEU A 161 10.37 -8.09 10.35
N PRO A 162 9.32 -8.24 9.54
CA PRO A 162 9.07 -9.48 8.79
C PRO A 162 10.21 -9.73 7.78
N GLU A 163 10.49 -10.99 7.47
CA GLU A 163 11.65 -11.41 6.67
C GLU A 163 11.77 -10.67 5.33
N GLY A 164 10.67 -10.50 4.59
CA GLY A 164 10.68 -9.79 3.31
C GLY A 164 10.98 -8.28 3.39
N LEU A 165 11.06 -7.70 4.59
CA LEU A 165 11.52 -6.32 4.82
C LEU A 165 12.93 -6.23 5.38
N ARG A 166 13.58 -7.36 5.70
CA ARG A 166 14.95 -7.36 6.24
C ARG A 166 15.94 -7.25 5.10
N ILE A 167 16.92 -6.36 5.24
CA ILE A 167 18.08 -6.35 4.36
C ILE A 167 19.19 -7.13 5.05
N SER A 168 19.64 -8.21 4.42
CA SER A 168 20.89 -8.88 4.81
C SER A 168 22.05 -7.93 4.57
N LEU A 169 22.79 -7.61 5.63
CA LEU A 169 24.07 -6.91 5.54
C LEU A 169 25.18 -7.86 5.08
#